data_AF-A0A7K2VT19-F1
#
_entry.id   AF-A0A7K2VT19-F1
#
_cell.length_a   1.000
_cell.length_b   1.000
_cell.length_c   1.000
_cell.angle_alpha   90.00
_cell.angle_beta   90.00
_cell.angle_gamma   90.00
#
_symmetry.space_group_name_H-M   'P 1'
#
loop_
_entity.id
_entity.type
_entity.pdbx_description
1 polymer ?
#
loop_
_entity_poly.entity_id
_entity_poly.type
_entity_poly.pdbx_seq_one_letter_code
_entity_poly.pdbx_strand_id
1 'polypeptide(L)'
;MRRKLKIRATRRRWVAARTLPELGDLMALWLEGELPFSPGYGGGPDEETTELIPALVAANRAGFLTDQSQPGYDGPGFDRMRWQQRAAVSGLVGDEELLNRLRRAAESAGLLVLISHPRLLPHGKGAICTTRGFRPHTAFGEYMPPRLLRHIWRGISRAAMSDVLNAWQVCLIDPEIGRNDRLWPLLADTFATTA
;
A
#
# COMPACT_ATOMS: atom_id res chain seq x y z
N MET A 1 29.42 9.85 8.98
CA MET A 1 28.92 9.56 10.34
C MET A 1 27.39 9.78 10.48
N ARG A 2 26.83 10.90 10.01
CA ARG A 2 25.40 11.25 10.13
C ARG A 2 24.41 10.24 9.50
N ARG A 3 24.69 9.73 8.29
CA ARG A 3 23.82 8.73 7.61
C ARG A 3 23.64 7.43 8.40
N LYS A 4 24.73 6.89 8.98
CA LYS A 4 24.69 5.66 9.79
C LYS A 4 23.84 5.84 11.06
N LEU A 5 23.88 7.01 11.69
CA LEU A 5 23.05 7.35 12.85
C LEU A 5 21.57 7.46 12.46
N LYS A 6 21.25 8.13 11.34
CA LYS A 6 19.87 8.22 10.81
C LYS A 6 19.28 6.83 10.51
N ILE A 7 20.07 5.93 9.91
CA ILE A 7 19.66 4.54 9.67
C ILE A 7 19.36 3.79 10.99
N ARG A 8 20.25 3.88 11.98
CA ARG A 8 20.04 3.23 13.29
C ARG A 8 18.81 3.77 14.02
N ALA A 9 18.62 5.09 14.02
CA ALA A 9 17.45 5.73 14.62
C ALA A 9 16.15 5.27 13.92
N THR A 10 16.14 5.24 12.58
CA THR A 10 14.99 4.75 11.80
C THR A 10 14.64 3.30 12.16
N ARG A 11 15.64 2.41 12.23
CA ARG A 11 15.41 1.02 12.67
C ARG A 11 14.77 0.96 14.06
N ARG A 12 15.24 1.78 15.01
CA ARG A 12 14.65 1.82 16.35
C ARG A 12 13.19 2.27 16.34
N ARG A 13 12.80 3.20 15.47
CA ARG A 13 11.40 3.62 15.33
C ARG A 13 10.50 2.47 14.85
N TRP A 14 10.90 1.77 13.79
CA TRP A 14 10.17 0.60 13.30
C TRP A 14 10.08 -0.53 14.33
N VAL A 15 11.16 -0.77 15.09
CA VAL A 15 11.17 -1.75 16.20
C VAL A 15 10.30 -1.31 17.37
N ALA A 16 10.14 0.00 17.61
CA ALA A 16 9.39 0.53 18.72
C ALA A 16 7.88 0.47 18.49
N ALA A 17 7.42 0.55 17.23
CA ALA A 17 6.01 0.44 16.88
C ALA A 17 5.42 -0.91 17.32
N ARG A 18 4.26 -0.87 17.98
CA ARG A 18 3.58 -2.01 18.60
C ARG A 18 2.25 -2.34 17.95
N THR A 19 1.67 -1.42 17.19
CA THR A 19 0.34 -1.57 16.59
C THR A 19 0.37 -1.29 15.09
N LEU A 20 -0.65 -1.75 14.36
CA LEU A 20 -0.81 -1.43 12.93
C LEU A 20 -0.92 0.09 12.66
N PRO A 21 -1.68 0.90 13.42
CA PRO A 21 -1.71 2.36 13.21
C PRO A 21 -0.36 3.05 13.43
N GLU A 22 0.42 2.62 14.44
CA GLU A 22 1.78 3.16 14.64
C GLU A 22 2.71 2.84 13.46
N LEU A 23 2.54 1.69 12.80
CA LEU A 23 3.23 1.40 11.55
C LEU A 23 2.76 2.31 10.41
N GLY A 24 1.46 2.62 10.36
CA GLY A 24 0.88 3.59 9.43
C GLY A 24 1.55 4.96 9.55
N ASP A 25 1.67 5.49 10.76
CA ASP A 25 2.35 6.77 11.01
C ASP A 25 3.82 6.76 10.53
N LEU A 26 4.53 5.66 10.75
CA LEU A 26 5.91 5.53 10.26
C LEU A 26 5.97 5.41 8.74
N MET A 27 5.00 4.76 8.11
CA MET A 27 4.90 4.67 6.64
C MET A 27 4.61 6.05 6.03
N ALA A 28 3.72 6.83 6.63
CA ALA A 28 3.47 8.22 6.25
C ALA A 28 4.74 9.06 6.32
N LEU A 29 5.51 8.96 7.41
CA LEU A 29 6.80 9.67 7.54
C LEU A 29 7.85 9.20 6.53
N TRP A 30 7.81 7.94 6.09
CA TRP A 30 8.66 7.47 5.02
C TRP A 30 8.26 8.07 3.66
N LEU A 31 6.96 8.10 3.36
CA LEU A 31 6.41 8.72 2.15
C LEU A 31 6.74 10.22 2.08
N GLU A 32 6.71 10.91 3.22
CA GLU A 32 7.08 12.34 3.35
C GLU A 32 8.62 12.57 3.32
N GLY A 33 9.43 11.51 3.26
CA GLY A 33 10.89 11.60 3.18
C GLY A 33 11.61 11.80 4.52
N GLU A 34 10.88 11.81 5.64
CA GLU A 34 11.45 11.94 6.98
C GLU A 34 12.23 10.69 7.38
N LEU A 35 11.74 9.52 6.99
CA LEU A 35 12.44 8.24 7.13
C LEU A 35 13.15 7.84 5.83
N PRO A 36 14.42 7.39 5.90
CA PRO A 36 15.21 7.04 4.72
C PRO A 36 14.91 5.65 4.13
N PHE A 37 14.05 4.85 4.78
CA PHE A 37 13.60 3.54 4.32
C PHE A 37 12.37 3.07 5.11
N SER A 38 11.60 2.16 4.51
CA SER A 38 10.54 1.39 5.15
C SER A 38 10.92 -0.11 5.21
N PRO A 39 10.23 -0.94 6.00
CA PRO A 39 10.40 -2.39 5.93
C PRO A 39 10.13 -2.90 4.50
N GLY A 40 11.02 -3.73 3.96
CA GLY A 40 10.87 -4.29 2.62
C GLY A 40 11.37 -3.38 1.49
N TYR A 41 11.53 -2.08 1.72
CA TYR A 41 11.94 -1.13 0.67
C TYR A 41 13.11 -0.23 1.10
N GLY A 42 14.20 -0.27 0.34
CA GLY A 42 15.39 0.54 0.61
C GLY A 42 15.36 1.85 -0.18
N GLY A 43 15.43 2.99 0.50
CA GLY A 43 15.37 4.31 -0.15
C GLY A 43 14.05 5.02 0.11
N GLY A 44 13.79 6.12 -0.59
CA GLY A 44 12.49 6.79 -0.62
C GLY A 44 11.54 6.13 -1.62
N PRO A 45 10.29 6.60 -1.74
CA PRO A 45 9.36 6.11 -2.74
C PRO A 45 9.88 6.37 -4.17
N ASP A 46 9.48 5.51 -5.12
CA ASP A 46 9.78 5.71 -6.54
C ASP A 46 9.17 7.01 -7.08
N GLU A 47 9.77 7.59 -8.12
CA GLU A 47 9.34 8.86 -8.70
C GLU A 47 7.87 8.85 -9.14
N GLU A 48 7.37 7.71 -9.64
CA GLU A 48 5.94 7.55 -10.02
C GLU A 48 4.97 7.72 -8.83
N THR A 49 5.47 7.62 -7.59
CA THR A 49 4.67 7.75 -6.38
C THR A 49 4.49 9.20 -5.95
N THR A 50 5.27 10.16 -6.49
CA THR A 50 5.29 11.54 -5.98
C THR A 50 3.91 12.19 -5.92
N GLU A 51 3.11 12.09 -6.98
CA GLU A 51 1.74 12.64 -7.02
C GLU A 51 0.74 11.88 -6.12
N LEU A 52 1.09 10.66 -5.71
CA LEU A 52 0.25 9.79 -4.88
C LEU A 52 0.48 9.99 -3.38
N ILE A 53 1.62 10.58 -3.00
CA ILE A 53 2.06 10.73 -1.60
C ILE A 53 0.96 11.30 -0.70
N PRO A 54 0.24 12.39 -1.05
CA PRO A 54 -0.79 12.94 -0.17
C PRO A 54 -1.90 11.94 0.18
N ALA A 55 -2.41 11.21 -0.83
CA ALA A 55 -3.46 10.21 -0.64
C ALA A 55 -2.95 9.01 0.18
N LEU A 56 -1.72 8.55 -0.10
CA LEU A 56 -1.09 7.44 0.63
C LEU A 56 -0.80 7.81 2.09
N VAL A 57 -0.34 9.03 2.35
CA VAL A 57 -0.11 9.55 3.71
C VAL A 57 -1.42 9.57 4.49
N ALA A 58 -2.50 10.10 3.90
CA ALA A 58 -3.81 10.14 4.53
C ALA A 58 -4.33 8.72 4.84
N ALA A 59 -4.19 7.79 3.89
CA ALA A 59 -4.56 6.39 4.08
C ALA A 59 -3.79 5.72 5.23
N ASN A 60 -2.46 5.89 5.26
CA ASN A 60 -1.62 5.29 6.31
C ASN A 60 -1.94 5.84 7.70
N ARG A 61 -2.11 7.16 7.83
CA ARG A 61 -2.51 7.81 9.09
C ARG A 61 -3.91 7.40 9.54
N ALA A 62 -4.81 7.10 8.61
CA ALA A 62 -6.15 6.62 8.90
C ALA A 62 -6.21 5.13 9.31
N GLY A 63 -5.08 4.40 9.27
CA GLY A 63 -5.01 2.99 9.65
C GLY A 63 -5.09 2.00 8.48
N PHE A 64 -5.03 2.47 7.24
CA PHE A 64 -4.82 1.63 6.06
C PHE A 64 -3.32 1.61 5.71
N LEU A 65 -2.59 0.65 6.29
CA LEU A 65 -1.14 0.52 6.13
C LEU A 65 -0.80 0.01 4.72
N THR A 66 -0.37 0.90 3.84
CA THR A 66 -0.11 0.56 2.43
C THR A 66 1.22 -0.18 2.27
N ASP A 67 1.26 -1.19 1.40
CA ASP A 67 2.46 -1.98 1.09
C ASP A 67 2.91 -1.91 -0.37
N GLN A 68 2.00 -1.59 -1.28
CA GLN A 68 2.26 -1.45 -2.70
C GLN A 68 1.27 -0.46 -3.32
N SER A 69 1.76 0.35 -4.27
CA SER A 69 0.92 1.27 -5.04
C SER A 69 1.52 1.47 -6.42
N GLN A 70 0.69 1.82 -7.40
CA GLN A 70 1.13 2.32 -8.71
C GLN A 70 0.08 3.27 -9.29
N PRO A 71 0.47 4.34 -10.01
CA PRO A 71 -0.48 5.19 -10.72
C PRO A 71 -1.10 4.45 -11.92
N GLY A 72 -2.18 5.01 -12.46
CA GLY A 72 -2.64 4.68 -13.81
C GLY A 72 -1.69 5.27 -14.85
N TYR A 73 -1.39 4.53 -15.90
CA TYR A 73 -0.55 5.00 -17.01
C TYR A 73 -0.89 4.29 -18.32
N ASP A 74 -0.81 4.98 -19.47
CA ASP A 74 -0.81 4.35 -20.79
C ASP A 74 0.14 5.11 -21.71
N GLY A 75 1.26 4.49 -22.06
CA GLY A 75 2.30 5.16 -22.82
C GLY A 75 3.51 4.26 -23.07
N PRO A 76 4.61 4.82 -23.59
CA PRO A 76 5.85 4.08 -23.78
C PRO A 76 6.55 3.81 -22.43
N GLY A 77 6.92 2.56 -22.19
CA GLY A 77 7.85 2.19 -21.10
C GLY A 77 9.30 2.56 -21.42
N PHE A 78 10.21 2.32 -20.47
CA PHE A 78 11.65 2.60 -20.62
C PHE A 78 12.30 1.90 -21.82
N ASP A 79 11.72 0.78 -22.25
CA ASP A 79 12.13 -0.07 -23.35
C ASP A 79 11.37 0.24 -24.66
N ARG A 80 10.56 1.32 -24.66
CA ARG A 80 9.66 1.74 -25.75
C ARG A 80 8.53 0.76 -26.08
N MET A 81 8.36 -0.31 -25.31
CA MET A 81 7.16 -1.13 -25.41
C MET A 81 5.98 -0.39 -24.79
N ARG A 82 4.76 -0.65 -25.25
CA ARG A 82 3.56 -0.10 -24.60
C ARG A 82 3.50 -0.59 -23.15
N TRP A 83 3.43 0.36 -22.22
CA TRP A 83 3.29 0.17 -20.79
C TRP A 83 1.90 0.67 -20.38
N GLN A 84 1.10 -0.23 -19.82
CA GLN A 84 -0.27 0.08 -19.43
C GLN A 84 -0.47 -0.31 -17.98
N GLN A 85 -0.78 0.66 -17.13
CA GLN A 85 -1.07 0.51 -15.72
C GLN A 85 -2.49 0.94 -15.41
N ARG A 86 -3.16 0.14 -14.59
CA ARG A 86 -4.30 0.57 -13.78
C ARG A 86 -3.78 1.19 -12.50
N ALA A 87 -4.43 2.26 -12.03
CA ALA A 87 -4.14 2.77 -10.69
C ALA A 87 -4.52 1.70 -9.67
N ALA A 88 -3.62 1.40 -8.74
CA ALA A 88 -3.85 0.38 -7.72
C ALA A 88 -3.12 0.71 -6.41
N VAL A 89 -3.73 0.30 -5.30
CA VAL A 89 -3.10 0.31 -3.97
C VAL A 89 -3.46 -0.98 -3.23
N SER A 90 -2.51 -1.52 -2.47
CA SER A 90 -2.75 -2.59 -1.51
C SER A 90 -2.18 -2.25 -0.15
N GLY A 91 -2.75 -2.88 0.88
CA GLY A 91 -2.31 -2.70 2.25
C GLY A 91 -3.09 -3.54 3.24
N LEU A 92 -2.87 -3.22 4.51
CA LEU A 92 -3.39 -3.93 5.66
C LEU A 92 -4.34 -3.04 6.46
N VAL A 93 -5.47 -3.61 6.89
CA VAL A 93 -6.46 -2.94 7.74
C VAL A 93 -6.76 -3.83 8.95
N GLY A 94 -6.54 -3.30 10.15
CA GLY A 94 -6.84 -3.99 11.41
C GLY A 94 -8.24 -3.68 11.97
N ASP A 95 -8.83 -2.56 11.55
CA ASP A 95 -10.14 -2.08 12.02
C ASP A 95 -11.26 -2.46 11.03
N GLU A 96 -12.25 -3.22 11.49
CA GLU A 96 -13.38 -3.67 10.67
C GLU A 96 -14.32 -2.51 10.26
N GLU A 97 -14.43 -1.45 11.06
CA GLU A 97 -15.23 -0.28 10.69
C GLU A 97 -14.59 0.48 9.54
N LEU A 98 -13.27 0.71 9.62
CA LEU A 98 -12.47 1.26 8.53
C LEU A 98 -12.56 0.39 7.28
N LEU A 99 -12.37 -0.93 7.40
CA LEU A 99 -12.49 -1.86 6.27
C LEU A 99 -13.83 -1.71 5.56
N ASN A 100 -14.92 -1.70 6.33
CA ASN A 100 -16.26 -1.60 5.77
C ASN A 100 -16.53 -0.24 5.12
N ARG A 101 -15.99 0.85 5.68
CA ARG A 101 -16.06 2.20 5.09
C ARG A 101 -15.32 2.25 3.77
N LEU A 102 -14.07 1.76 3.74
CA LEU A 102 -13.22 1.73 2.57
C LEU A 102 -13.85 0.89 1.45
N ARG A 103 -14.33 -0.30 1.78
CA ARG A 103 -15.04 -1.19 0.85
C ARG A 103 -16.24 -0.49 0.21
N ARG A 104 -17.14 0.07 1.03
CA ARG A 104 -18.35 0.75 0.52
C ARG A 104 -18.02 1.96 -0.36
N ALA A 105 -17.05 2.77 0.05
CA ALA A 105 -16.63 3.93 -0.72
C ALA A 105 -16.07 3.49 -2.09
N ALA A 106 -15.17 2.51 -2.10
CA ALA A 106 -14.54 2.00 -3.32
C ALA A 106 -15.54 1.32 -4.27
N GLU A 107 -16.42 0.47 -3.75
CA GLU A 107 -17.50 -0.16 -4.51
C GLU A 107 -18.44 0.91 -5.14
N SER A 108 -18.81 1.94 -4.37
CA SER A 108 -19.67 3.03 -4.86
C SER A 108 -19.01 3.88 -5.95
N ALA A 109 -17.67 3.98 -5.93
CA ALA A 109 -16.89 4.64 -6.97
C ALA A 109 -16.58 3.74 -8.19
N GLY A 110 -17.06 2.49 -8.19
CA GLY A 110 -16.84 1.54 -9.28
C GLY A 110 -15.41 0.98 -9.34
N LEU A 111 -14.67 1.02 -8.23
CA LEU A 111 -13.36 0.40 -8.12
C LEU A 111 -13.50 -1.12 -7.90
N LEU A 112 -12.52 -1.88 -8.38
CA LEU A 112 -12.40 -3.29 -8.02
C LEU A 112 -11.84 -3.37 -6.59
N VAL A 113 -12.53 -4.12 -5.73
CA VAL A 113 -12.15 -4.32 -4.32
C VAL A 113 -11.82 -5.79 -4.10
N LEU A 114 -10.57 -6.08 -3.74
CA LEU A 114 -10.12 -7.42 -3.40
C LEU A 114 -9.79 -7.45 -1.90
N ILE A 115 -10.47 -8.32 -1.15
CA ILE A 115 -10.27 -8.48 0.28
C ILE A 115 -9.91 -9.93 0.56
N SER A 116 -8.84 -10.15 1.32
CA SER A 116 -8.44 -11.46 1.82
C SER A 116 -8.14 -11.40 3.31
N HIS A 117 -8.34 -12.52 3.99
CA HIS A 117 -8.01 -12.66 5.40
C HIS A 117 -7.47 -14.07 5.65
N PRO A 118 -6.50 -14.27 6.55
CA PRO A 118 -5.89 -15.58 6.80
C PRO A 118 -6.88 -16.69 7.19
N ARG A 119 -8.01 -16.31 7.79
CA ARG A 119 -9.07 -17.25 8.20
C ARG A 119 -10.13 -17.52 7.13
N LEU A 120 -10.07 -16.84 5.98
CA LEU A 120 -11.05 -16.97 4.91
C LEU A 120 -10.45 -17.66 3.69
N LEU A 121 -11.12 -18.70 3.23
CA LEU A 121 -10.76 -19.49 2.05
C LEU A 121 -11.90 -19.44 1.01
N PRO A 122 -11.59 -19.55 -0.30
CA PRO A 122 -10.25 -19.59 -0.88
C PRO A 122 -9.56 -18.22 -0.82
N HIS A 123 -8.22 -18.23 -0.83
CA HIS A 123 -7.42 -17.02 -0.87
C HIS A 123 -7.44 -16.38 -2.26
N GLY A 124 -7.48 -15.04 -2.32
CA GLY A 124 -7.52 -14.27 -3.57
C GLY A 124 -6.23 -14.42 -4.39
N LYS A 125 -6.37 -14.53 -5.71
CA LYS A 125 -5.24 -14.63 -6.67
C LYS A 125 -4.76 -13.28 -7.22
N GLY A 126 -5.36 -12.19 -6.77
CA GLY A 126 -5.10 -10.86 -7.29
C GLY A 126 -5.64 -10.61 -8.71
N ALA A 127 -5.34 -9.43 -9.24
CA ALA A 127 -5.69 -9.00 -10.58
C ALA A 127 -4.51 -8.32 -11.27
N ILE A 128 -4.37 -8.54 -12.58
CA ILE A 128 -3.34 -7.89 -13.39
C ILE A 128 -3.62 -6.39 -13.44
N CYS A 129 -2.63 -5.60 -13.01
CA CYS A 129 -2.71 -4.14 -13.02
C CYS A 129 -1.74 -3.53 -14.02
N THR A 130 -0.73 -4.28 -14.48
CA THR A 130 0.23 -3.78 -15.46
C THR A 130 0.40 -4.75 -16.62
N THR A 131 0.39 -4.24 -17.84
CA THR A 131 0.84 -4.98 -19.02
C THR A 131 2.00 -4.26 -19.70
N ARG A 132 2.95 -5.04 -20.22
CA ARG A 132 4.10 -4.61 -20.99
C ARG A 132 4.06 -5.32 -22.33
N GLY A 133 3.89 -4.58 -23.42
CA GLY A 133 3.70 -5.17 -24.74
C GLY A 133 2.54 -6.17 -24.78
N PHE A 134 1.42 -5.82 -24.12
CA PHE A 134 0.22 -6.65 -23.99
C PHE A 134 0.38 -7.96 -23.20
N ARG A 135 1.53 -8.15 -22.52
CA ARG A 135 1.75 -9.29 -21.62
C ARG A 135 1.59 -8.84 -20.17
N PRO A 136 0.95 -9.66 -19.30
CA PRO A 136 0.90 -9.38 -17.87
C PRO A 136 2.30 -9.14 -17.30
N HIS A 137 2.44 -8.09 -16.49
CA HIS A 137 3.70 -7.71 -15.86
C HIS A 137 3.59 -7.69 -14.34
N THR A 138 2.59 -6.95 -13.81
CA THR A 138 2.38 -6.81 -12.36
C THR A 138 0.93 -7.12 -12.01
N ALA A 139 0.74 -7.81 -10.89
CA ALA A 139 -0.56 -8.07 -10.28
C ALA A 139 -0.64 -7.45 -8.88
N PHE A 140 -1.85 -7.16 -8.44
CA PHE A 140 -2.15 -6.64 -7.10
C PHE A 140 -3.23 -7.49 -6.43
N GLY A 141 -3.25 -7.51 -5.10
CA GLY A 141 -4.31 -8.13 -4.30
C GLY A 141 -4.24 -9.67 -4.24
N GLU A 142 -3.11 -10.27 -4.58
CA GLU A 142 -2.84 -11.67 -4.25
C GLU A 142 -2.70 -11.79 -2.73
N TYR A 143 -3.29 -12.84 -2.14
CA TYR A 143 -3.14 -13.09 -0.72
C TYR A 143 -1.67 -13.35 -0.36
N MET A 144 -1.15 -12.52 0.52
CA MET A 144 0.17 -12.65 1.09
C MET A 144 0.15 -13.63 2.27
N PRO A 145 0.80 -14.81 2.17
CA PRO A 145 0.86 -15.74 3.29
C PRO A 145 1.73 -15.18 4.43
N PRO A 146 1.58 -15.69 5.67
CA PRO A 146 2.36 -15.23 6.83
C PRO A 146 3.88 -15.16 6.62
N ARG A 147 4.44 -16.10 5.83
CA ARG A 147 5.88 -16.10 5.51
C ARG A 147 6.29 -14.87 4.69
N LEU A 148 5.47 -14.44 3.74
CA LEU A 148 5.73 -13.27 2.91
C LEU A 148 5.58 -11.98 3.73
N LEU A 149 4.53 -11.87 4.53
CA LEU A 149 4.34 -10.73 5.44
C LEU A 149 5.51 -10.56 6.41
N ARG A 150 6.03 -11.65 7.00
CA ARG A 150 7.23 -11.62 7.86
C ARG A 150 8.49 -11.17 7.11
N HIS A 151 8.57 -11.43 5.81
CA HIS A 151 9.69 -11.01 4.98
C HIS A 151 9.62 -9.50 4.68
N ILE A 152 8.47 -9.03 4.23
CA ILE A 152 8.20 -7.62 3.91
C ILE A 152 8.39 -6.76 5.17
N TRP A 153 7.70 -7.10 6.25
CA TRP A 153 7.68 -6.35 7.50
C TRP A 153 8.84 -6.72 8.45
N ARG A 154 9.97 -7.19 7.92
CA ARG A 154 11.11 -7.59 8.75
C ARG A 154 11.68 -6.37 9.49
N GLY A 155 11.79 -6.49 10.81
CA GLY A 155 12.41 -5.48 11.67
C GLY A 155 11.43 -4.64 12.49
N ILE A 156 10.12 -4.96 12.43
CA ILE A 156 9.13 -4.42 13.37
C ILE A 156 9.08 -5.24 14.68
N SER A 157 8.37 -4.74 15.69
CA SER A 157 8.17 -5.47 16.94
C SER A 157 7.34 -6.76 16.77
N ARG A 158 7.42 -7.66 17.75
CA ARG A 158 6.56 -8.86 17.78
C ARG A 158 5.06 -8.52 17.90
N ALA A 159 4.73 -7.44 18.62
CA ALA A 159 3.35 -6.99 18.79
C ALA A 159 2.78 -6.50 17.44
N ALA A 160 3.50 -5.59 16.77
CA ALA A 160 3.08 -5.09 15.47
C ALA A 160 3.04 -6.19 14.40
N MET A 161 3.95 -7.16 14.45
CA MET A 161 3.91 -8.33 13.57
C MET A 161 2.68 -9.21 13.83
N SER A 162 2.18 -9.29 15.06
CA SER A 162 0.93 -10.00 15.35
C SER A 162 -0.25 -9.31 14.65
N ASP A 163 -0.32 -7.98 14.70
CA ASP A 163 -1.36 -7.23 14.01
C ASP A 163 -1.27 -7.39 12.49
N VAL A 164 -0.07 -7.25 11.90
CA VAL A 164 0.17 -7.47 10.47
C VAL A 164 -0.33 -8.84 10.00
N LEU A 165 -0.13 -9.89 10.81
CA LEU A 165 -0.53 -11.25 10.46
C LEU A 165 -2.01 -11.55 10.67
N ASN A 166 -2.74 -10.71 11.40
CA ASN A 166 -4.18 -10.85 11.63
C ASN A 166 -5.00 -9.77 10.91
N ALA A 167 -4.36 -8.82 10.23
CA ALA A 167 -5.04 -7.77 9.49
C ALA A 167 -5.71 -8.31 8.22
N TRP A 168 -6.76 -7.60 7.78
CA TRP A 168 -7.35 -7.74 6.47
C TRP A 168 -6.38 -7.24 5.41
N GLN A 169 -6.18 -8.02 4.35
CA GLN A 169 -5.43 -7.61 3.17
C GLN A 169 -6.42 -7.02 2.18
N VAL A 170 -6.27 -5.73 1.90
CA VAL A 170 -7.19 -4.97 1.06
C VAL A 170 -6.43 -4.45 -0.15
N CYS A 171 -7.03 -4.61 -1.32
CA CYS A 171 -6.52 -4.02 -2.55
C CYS A 171 -7.66 -3.34 -3.30
N LEU A 172 -7.38 -2.11 -3.75
CA LEU A 172 -8.29 -1.28 -4.54
C LEU A 172 -7.64 -1.03 -5.90
N ILE A 173 -8.38 -1.24 -6.97
CA ILE A 173 -7.88 -1.11 -8.34
C ILE A 173 -8.89 -0.32 -9.16
N ASP A 174 -8.42 0.71 -9.87
CA ASP A 174 -9.21 1.35 -10.91
C ASP A 174 -9.34 0.39 -12.11
N PRO A 175 -10.56 0.02 -12.55
CA PRO A 175 -10.71 -0.88 -13.69
C PRO A 175 -10.18 -0.29 -15.01
N GLU A 176 -10.09 1.04 -15.12
CA GLU A 176 -9.67 1.74 -16.33
C GLU A 176 -8.14 1.93 -16.37
N ILE A 177 -7.53 1.60 -17.51
CA ILE A 177 -6.09 1.80 -17.75
C ILE A 177 -5.82 3.30 -17.88
N GLY A 178 -4.72 3.79 -17.31
CA GLY A 178 -4.31 5.20 -17.46
C GLY A 178 -5.00 6.17 -16.50
N ARG A 179 -6.11 5.78 -15.89
CA ARG A 179 -6.96 6.67 -15.10
C ARG A 179 -6.42 6.87 -13.68
N ASN A 180 -6.41 8.13 -13.23
CA ASN A 180 -5.97 8.53 -11.89
C ASN A 180 -6.97 9.43 -11.14
N ASP A 181 -8.08 9.81 -11.79
CA ASP A 181 -9.07 10.76 -11.25
C ASP A 181 -10.17 10.10 -10.39
N ARG A 182 -10.06 8.78 -10.12
CA ARG A 182 -10.99 8.02 -9.27
C ARG A 182 -10.36 7.51 -7.98
N LEU A 183 -9.39 6.61 -8.09
CA LEU A 183 -8.80 5.94 -6.92
C LEU A 183 -8.18 6.95 -5.93
N TRP A 184 -7.32 7.86 -6.42
CA TRP A 184 -6.56 8.74 -5.54
C TRP A 184 -7.42 9.84 -4.90
N PRO A 185 -8.30 10.54 -5.64
CA PRO A 185 -9.25 11.45 -5.02
C PRO A 185 -10.14 10.75 -4.00
N LEU A 186 -10.61 9.53 -4.28
CA LEU A 186 -11.40 8.76 -3.32
C LEU A 186 -10.64 8.50 -2.01
N LEU A 187 -9.36 8.12 -2.08
CA LEU A 187 -8.57 7.91 -0.87
C LEU A 187 -8.36 9.22 -0.11
N ALA A 188 -8.04 10.31 -0.83
CA ALA A 188 -7.92 11.62 -0.22
C ALA A 188 -9.21 12.04 0.49
N ASP A 189 -10.37 11.95 -0.18
CA ASP A 189 -11.67 12.35 0.36
C ASP A 189 -12.12 11.46 1.53
N THR A 190 -11.91 10.14 1.41
CA THR A 190 -12.27 9.17 2.47
C THR A 190 -11.53 9.46 3.78
N PHE A 191 -10.32 10.01 3.68
CA PHE A 191 -9.43 10.24 4.83
C PHE A 191 -9.18 11.72 5.14
N ALA A 192 -9.75 12.66 4.37
CA ALA A 192 -9.65 14.10 4.60
C ALA A 192 -10.34 14.56 5.90
N THR A 193 -11.02 13.67 6.63
CA THR A 193 -11.80 14.03 7.82
C THR A 193 -11.49 13.12 9.01
N THR A 194 -10.31 13.31 9.62
CA THR A 194 -10.12 13.10 11.07
C THR A 194 -8.87 13.88 11.51
N ALA A 195 -9.07 15.14 11.90
CA ALA A 195 -8.15 15.94 12.70
C ALA A 195 -8.95 16.52 13.87
#